data_AF-A0AAE0AA58-F1
#
_entry.id   AF-A0AAE0AA58-F1
#
_cell.length_a   1.000
_cell.length_b   1.000
_cell.length_c   1.000
_cell.angle_alpha   90.00
_cell.angle_beta   90.00
_cell.angle_gamma   90.00
#
_symmetry.space_group_name_H-M   'P 1'
#
loop_
_entity.id
_entity.type
_entity.pdbx_description
1 polymer ?
#
loop_
_entity_poly.entity_id
_entity_poly.type
_entity_poly.pdbx_seq_one_letter_code
_entity_poly.pdbx_strand_id
1 'polypeptide(L)'
;MKIYSSLWNADQWATRGGLVKTNWSEVPFTAYYKNFNANACVWSSVSSSCDSKTSSNAWQTQGIDANDRRKLRWVQEYYMIYNYCLDLRRFPKGRPRECRRGSRFL
;
A
#
# COMPACT_ATOMS: atom_id res chain seq x y z
N MET A 1 9.15 6.97 10.59
CA MET A 1 7.74 6.88 10.17
C MET A 1 6.88 6.49 11.37
N LYS A 2 5.59 6.79 11.36
CA LYS A 2 4.62 6.37 12.38
C LYS A 2 3.45 5.64 11.69
N ILE A 3 2.76 4.77 12.42
CA ILE A 3 1.57 4.07 11.95
C ILE A 3 0.34 4.92 12.31
N TYR A 4 -0.58 5.10 11.36
CA TYR A 4 -1.82 5.85 11.53
C TYR A 4 -3.00 5.02 11.06
N SER A 5 -4.15 5.22 11.70
CA SER A 5 -5.44 4.70 11.25
C SER A 5 -6.48 5.80 11.41
N SER A 6 -7.34 5.98 10.42
CA SER A 6 -8.39 7.00 10.43
C SER A 6 -9.59 6.55 9.61
N LEU A 7 -10.77 6.99 10.03
CA LEU A 7 -12.01 6.93 9.25
C LEU A 7 -12.46 8.39 9.04
N TRP A 8 -12.61 8.80 7.77
CA TRP A 8 -12.92 10.19 7.43
C TRP A 8 -13.68 10.27 6.10
N ASN A 9 -14.40 11.36 5.87
CA ASN A 9 -15.13 11.62 4.62
C ASN A 9 -14.18 12.17 3.55
N ALA A 10 -14.17 11.51 2.38
CA ALA A 10 -13.38 11.90 1.20
C ALA A 10 -14.25 12.06 -0.06
N ASP A 11 -15.38 12.75 0.07
CA ASP A 11 -16.42 12.94 -0.96
C ASP A 11 -15.90 13.52 -2.28
N GLN A 12 -14.76 14.20 -2.26
CA GLN A 12 -14.16 14.78 -3.46
C GLN A 12 -13.63 13.72 -4.43
N TRP A 13 -13.33 12.50 -3.99
CA TRP A 13 -12.67 11.51 -4.84
C TRP A 13 -12.95 10.03 -4.53
N ALA A 14 -13.41 9.67 -3.32
CA ALA A 14 -13.43 8.28 -2.86
C ALA A 14 -14.31 7.32 -3.69
N THR A 15 -15.57 7.68 -3.94
CA THR A 15 -16.54 6.80 -4.59
C THR A 15 -16.83 7.26 -6.01
N ARG A 16 -16.58 6.38 -7.00
CA ARG A 16 -16.71 6.69 -8.44
C ARG A 16 -15.99 7.98 -8.84
N GLY A 17 -14.78 8.20 -8.32
CA GLY A 17 -14.01 9.42 -8.59
C GLY A 17 -14.65 10.70 -8.01
N GLY A 18 -15.45 10.57 -6.95
CA GLY A 18 -16.14 11.69 -6.30
C GLY A 18 -17.56 11.96 -6.83
N LEU A 19 -18.08 11.15 -7.74
CA LEU A 19 -19.45 11.30 -8.27
C LEU A 19 -20.53 10.92 -7.26
N VAL A 20 -20.23 10.03 -6.31
CA VAL A 20 -21.16 9.61 -5.26
C VAL A 20 -20.70 10.20 -3.94
N LYS A 21 -21.61 10.92 -3.26
CA LYS A 21 -21.36 11.61 -1.99
C LYS A 21 -21.86 10.77 -0.81
N THR A 22 -21.30 11.02 0.36
CA THR A 22 -21.70 10.38 1.61
C THR A 22 -23.16 10.71 1.93
N ASN A 23 -23.97 9.68 2.14
CA ASN A 23 -25.31 9.85 2.68
C ASN A 23 -25.24 9.92 4.21
N TRP A 24 -25.26 11.14 4.75
CA TRP A 24 -25.15 11.37 6.20
C TRP A 24 -26.36 10.90 7.01
N SER A 25 -27.46 10.50 6.37
CA SER A 25 -28.58 9.84 7.06
C SER A 25 -28.25 8.41 7.52
N GLU A 26 -27.18 7.79 6.98
CA GLU A 26 -26.75 6.42 7.30
C GLU A 26 -25.73 6.33 8.45
N VAL A 27 -25.57 7.41 9.22
CA VAL A 27 -24.66 7.42 10.37
C VAL A 27 -25.16 6.52 11.51
N PRO A 28 -24.27 5.91 12.32
CA PRO A 28 -22.82 6.10 12.33
C PRO A 28 -22.04 5.18 11.37
N PHE A 29 -21.05 5.75 10.67
CA PHE A 29 -20.05 4.98 9.94
C PHE A 29 -19.02 4.43 10.93
N THR A 30 -18.95 3.10 11.09
CA THR A 30 -18.11 2.46 12.11
C THR A 30 -17.07 1.54 11.47
N ALA A 31 -15.80 1.69 11.86
CA ALA A 31 -14.71 0.81 11.47
C ALA A 31 -14.11 0.14 12.72
N TYR A 32 -14.02 -1.19 12.70
CA TYR A 32 -13.49 -1.98 13.81
C TYR A 32 -12.07 -2.44 13.50
N TYR A 33 -11.17 -2.31 14.48
CA TYR A 33 -9.77 -2.71 14.38
C TYR A 33 -9.44 -3.65 15.54
N LYS A 34 -8.70 -4.72 15.25
CA LYS A 34 -8.22 -5.69 16.25
C LYS A 34 -6.85 -6.21 15.88
N ASN A 35 -6.19 -6.89 16.82
CA ASN A 35 -4.89 -7.55 16.62
C ASN A 35 -3.78 -6.59 16.18
N PHE A 36 -3.65 -5.44 16.85
CA PHE A 36 -2.55 -4.51 16.60
C PHE A 36 -1.21 -5.18 16.91
N ASN A 37 -0.41 -5.41 15.88
CA ASN A 37 0.91 -6.02 15.98
C ASN A 37 1.92 -5.20 15.18
N ALA A 38 3.00 -4.79 15.82
CA ALA A 38 4.07 -4.02 15.20
C ALA A 38 5.42 -4.70 15.47
N ASN A 39 5.93 -5.42 14.47
CA ASN A 39 7.33 -5.84 14.41
C ASN A 39 8.09 -4.84 13.53
N ALA A 40 8.81 -3.93 14.16
CA ALA A 40 9.45 -2.82 13.47
C ALA A 40 10.79 -2.45 14.11
N CYS A 41 11.62 -1.75 13.34
CA CYS A 41 12.77 -1.05 13.89
C CYS A 41 12.38 0.36 14.31
N VAL A 42 12.52 0.63 15.59
CA VAL A 42 12.17 1.92 16.18
C VAL A 42 13.36 2.85 16.02
N TRP A 43 13.10 4.02 15.46
CA TRP A 43 14.08 5.10 15.38
C TRP A 43 14.03 5.91 16.68
N SER A 44 15.11 5.88 17.45
CA SER A 44 15.32 6.80 18.57
C SER A 44 15.96 8.10 18.04
N SER A 45 15.98 9.17 18.84
CA SER A 45 16.59 10.45 18.44
C SER A 45 18.04 10.35 17.94
N VAL A 46 18.74 9.27 18.31
CA VAL A 46 20.17 9.08 18.03
C VAL A 46 20.42 7.98 16.99
N SER A 47 19.61 6.91 16.98
CA SER A 47 19.85 5.77 16.09
C SER A 47 18.63 4.88 15.88
N SER A 48 18.66 4.11 14.79
CA SER A 48 17.73 3.02 14.52
C SER A 48 18.04 1.79 15.37
N SER A 49 17.01 1.08 15.84
CA SER A 49 17.16 -0.27 16.38
C SER A 49 17.44 -1.33 15.30
N CYS A 50 17.34 -0.97 14.02
CA CYS A 50 17.84 -1.79 12.90
C CYS A 50 19.33 -1.49 12.76
N ASP A 51 20.17 -2.20 13.52
CA ASP A 51 21.61 -2.26 13.24
C ASP A 51 21.88 -3.47 12.35
N SER A 52 22.52 -3.25 11.21
CA SER A 52 22.93 -4.26 10.23
C SER A 52 23.81 -5.38 10.82
N LYS A 53 24.37 -5.19 12.02
CA LYS A 53 25.25 -6.17 12.69
C LYS A 53 24.54 -7.07 13.70
N THR A 54 23.37 -6.70 14.22
CA THR A 54 22.73 -7.38 15.37
C THR A 54 21.25 -7.70 15.16
N SER A 55 20.58 -7.07 14.20
CA SER A 55 19.15 -7.27 13.96
C SER A 55 18.88 -8.21 12.78
N SER A 56 18.91 -9.53 13.03
CA SER A 56 18.58 -10.58 12.04
C SER A 56 17.07 -10.79 11.86
N ASN A 57 16.31 -9.71 11.74
CA ASN A 57 14.88 -9.83 11.45
C ASN A 57 14.69 -10.37 10.03
N ALA A 58 14.18 -11.60 9.91
CA ALA A 58 14.01 -12.30 8.63
C ALA A 58 13.24 -11.46 7.58
N TRP A 59 12.29 -10.63 8.02
CA TRP A 59 11.50 -9.75 7.17
C TRP A 59 12.32 -8.65 6.45
N GLN A 60 13.50 -8.28 6.94
CA GLN A 60 14.32 -7.20 6.34
C GLN A 60 14.88 -7.59 4.95
N THR A 61 15.17 -8.87 4.75
CA THR A 61 15.75 -9.40 3.50
C THR A 61 14.79 -10.33 2.77
N GLN A 62 13.58 -10.52 3.30
CA GLN A 62 12.59 -11.42 2.75
C GLN A 62 12.13 -10.96 1.37
N GLY A 63 12.40 -11.78 0.36
CA GLY A 63 11.79 -11.66 -0.96
C GLY A 63 10.49 -12.47 -1.04
N ILE A 64 9.63 -12.09 -2.00
CA ILE A 64 8.47 -12.90 -2.36
C ILE A 64 8.91 -14.17 -3.11
N ASP A 65 8.29 -15.30 -2.78
CA ASP A 65 8.57 -16.59 -3.43
C ASP A 65 7.81 -16.77 -4.76
N ALA A 66 7.93 -17.95 -5.39
CA ALA A 66 7.26 -18.24 -6.66
C ALA A 66 5.73 -18.35 -6.53
N ASN A 67 5.23 -18.84 -5.40
CA ASN A 67 3.80 -19.05 -5.16
C ASN A 67 3.10 -17.72 -4.93
N ASP A 68 3.69 -16.86 -4.10
CA ASP A 68 3.16 -15.54 -3.80
C ASP A 68 3.20 -14.63 -5.04
N ARG A 69 4.21 -14.77 -5.93
CA ARG A 69 4.19 -14.11 -7.25
C ARG A 69 3.03 -14.57 -8.14
N ARG A 70 2.60 -15.83 -8.05
CA ARG A 70 1.45 -16.32 -8.82
C ARG A 70 0.15 -15.73 -8.26
N LYS A 71 0.00 -15.69 -6.93
CA LYS A 71 -1.14 -15.04 -6.27
C LYS A 71 -1.24 -13.55 -6.62
N LEU A 72 -0.12 -12.84 -6.57
CA LEU A 72 -0.08 -11.42 -6.92
C LEU A 72 -0.51 -11.19 -8.38
N ARG A 73 -0.01 -12.01 -9.32
CA ARG A 73 -0.43 -11.95 -10.73
C ARG A 73 -1.92 -12.20 -10.90
N TRP A 74 -2.48 -13.20 -10.21
CA TRP A 74 -3.91 -13.46 -10.23
C TRP A 74 -4.73 -12.27 -9.70
N VAL A 75 -4.32 -11.64 -8.60
CA VAL A 75 -5.01 -10.43 -8.10
C VAL A 75 -4.91 -9.29 -9.11
N GLN A 76 -3.75 -9.10 -9.73
CA GLN A 76 -3.54 -8.08 -10.75
C GLN A 76 -4.37 -8.31 -12.01
N GLU A 77 -4.55 -9.56 -12.43
CA GLU A 77 -5.30 -9.92 -13.63
C GLU A 77 -6.81 -9.80 -13.41
N TYR A 78 -7.32 -10.24 -12.25
CA TYR A 78 -8.76 -10.39 -12.04
C TYR A 78 -9.41 -9.30 -11.17
N TYR A 79 -8.65 -8.55 -10.36
CA TYR A 79 -9.21 -7.61 -9.37
C TYR A 79 -8.65 -6.18 -9.45
N MET A 80 -7.57 -5.94 -10.20
CA MET A 80 -6.95 -4.61 -10.26
C MET A 80 -7.69 -3.70 -11.26
N ILE A 81 -8.34 -2.66 -10.73
CA ILE A 81 -9.10 -1.69 -11.54
C ILE A 81 -8.31 -0.43 -11.95
N TYR A 82 -7.16 -0.18 -11.33
CA TYR A 82 -6.29 0.96 -11.64
C TYR A 82 -4.82 0.64 -11.37
N ASN A 83 -3.94 1.05 -12.28
CA ASN A 83 -2.49 0.93 -12.11
C ASN A 83 -1.80 2.18 -12.67
N TYR A 84 -1.18 2.97 -11.79
CA TYR A 84 -0.49 4.21 -12.18
C TYR A 84 0.67 3.98 -13.16
N CYS A 85 1.34 2.82 -13.11
CA CYS A 85 2.40 2.49 -14.06
C CYS A 85 1.89 2.36 -15.50
N LEU A 86 0.60 2.04 -15.69
CA LEU A 86 -0.03 1.89 -17.01
C LEU A 86 -0.82 3.13 -17.43
N ASP A 87 -0.95 4.13 -16.56
CA ASP A 87 -1.70 5.36 -16.79
C ASP A 87 -0.89 6.36 -17.62
N LEU A 88 -0.95 6.19 -18.95
CA LEU A 88 -0.27 7.08 -19.91
C LEU A 88 -0.89 8.48 -19.96
N ARG A 89 -2.14 8.66 -19.52
CA ARG A 89 -2.77 9.99 -19.46
C ARG A 89 -2.17 10.81 -18.34
N ARG A 90 -1.94 10.18 -17.18
CA ARG A 90 -1.25 10.80 -16.04
C ARG A 90 0.23 11.00 -16.28
N PHE A 91 0.88 10.06 -17.00
CA PHE A 91 2.31 10.11 -17.30
C PHE A 91 2.59 10.16 -18.82
N PRO A 92 2.25 11.27 -19.50
CA PRO A 92 2.37 11.37 -20.96
C PRO A 92 3.83 11.42 -21.45
N LYS A 93 4.76 11.84 -20.60
CA LYS A 93 6.20 11.92 -20.89
C LYS A 93 6.95 10.59 -20.65
N GLY A 94 6.21 9.52 -20.42
CA GLY A 94 6.75 8.21 -20.10
C GLY A 94 6.54 7.82 -18.64
N ARG A 95 6.53 6.52 -18.41
CA ARG A 95 6.21 5.91 -17.12
C ARG A 95 7.28 6.22 -16.06
N PRO A 96 6.90 6.24 -14.77
CA PRO A 96 7.84 6.36 -13.66
C PRO A 96 8.98 5.31 -13.73
N ARG A 97 10.17 5.65 -13.23
CA ARG A 97 11.39 4.84 -13.43
C ARG A 97 11.29 3.47 -12.75
N GLU A 98 10.63 3.41 -11.61
CA GLU A 98 10.33 2.20 -10.85
C GLU A 98 9.41 1.22 -11.60
N CYS A 99 8.67 1.70 -12.61
CA CYS A 99 7.77 0.89 -13.44
C CYS A 99 8.45 0.28 -14.67
N ARG A 100 9.76 0.47 -14.87
CA ARG A 100 10.48 -0.06 -16.06
C ARG A 100 10.66 -1.58 -15.95
N ARG A 101 10.63 -2.26 -17.12
CA ARG A 101 10.75 -3.72 -17.26
C ARG A 101 11.93 -4.25 -16.43
N GLY A 102 11.61 -5.12 -15.47
CA GLY A 102 12.53 -5.64 -14.45
C GLY A 102 11.87 -5.76 -13.07
N SER A 103 10.85 -4.94 -12.79
CA SER A 103 9.96 -5.20 -11.65
C SER A 103 9.16 -6.47 -11.94
N ARG A 104 9.38 -7.53 -11.17
CA ARG A 104 8.73 -8.86 -11.29
C ARG A 104 7.20 -8.83 -11.02
N PHE A 105 6.58 -7.66 -11.15
CA PHE A 105 5.31 -7.29 -10.54
C PHE A 105 4.44 -6.41 -11.43
N LEU A 106 4.85 -6.17 -12.68
CA LEU A 106 4.00 -5.62 -13.74
C LEU A 106 3.75 -6.69 -14.79
#